data_AF-A0A7V7GW53-F1
#
_entry.id   AF-A0A7V7GW53-F1
#
_cell.length_a   1.000
_cell.length_b   1.000
_cell.length_c   1.000
_cell.angle_alpha   90.00
_cell.angle_beta   90.00
_cell.angle_gamma   90.00
#
_symmetry.space_group_name_H-M   'P 1'
#
loop_
_entity.id
_entity.type
_entity.pdbx_description
1 polymer ?
#
loop_
_entity_poly.entity_id
_entity_poly.type
_entity_poly.pdbx_seq_one_letter_code
_entity_poly.pdbx_strand_id
1 'polypeptide(L)'
;MRYTAGYMNGLESSGMQWLKRAVLIVILLLVALATLDFMLENQQGIQLQFLELQSPELPLSLYIVIAFILGSLLGVFVGWLITTRLRLKLMVQSNELNRYRKEVDKLRTQPIKD
;
A
#
# COMPACT_ATOMS: atom_id res chain seq x y z
N MET A 1 -4.79 -24.45 30.09
CA MET A 1 -4.70 -23.02 30.41
C MET A 1 -4.05 -22.24 29.24
N ARG A 2 -4.67 -22.23 28.04
CA ARG A 2 -4.11 -21.60 26.82
C ARG A 2 -5.14 -20.94 25.89
N TYR A 3 -6.38 -20.76 26.36
CA TYR A 3 -7.47 -20.23 25.53
C TYR A 3 -7.73 -18.72 25.71
N THR A 4 -7.12 -18.06 26.71
CA THR A 4 -7.40 -16.65 27.02
C THR A 4 -6.51 -15.65 26.27
N ALA A 5 -5.38 -16.09 25.67
CA ALA A 5 -4.46 -15.19 24.97
C ALA A 5 -4.94 -14.77 23.56
N GLY A 6 -5.88 -15.51 22.95
CA GLY A 6 -6.37 -15.23 21.59
C GLY A 6 -7.32 -14.04 21.50
N TYR A 7 -8.03 -13.70 22.57
CA TYR A 7 -9.05 -12.64 22.58
C TYR A 7 -8.47 -11.25 22.89
N MET A 8 -7.33 -11.16 23.59
CA MET A 8 -6.69 -9.88 23.94
C MET A 8 -6.00 -9.22 22.73
N ASN A 9 -5.52 -10.00 21.74
CA ASN A 9 -4.87 -9.46 20.53
C ASN A 9 -5.86 -8.83 19.53
N GLY A 10 -7.14 -9.23 19.54
CA GLY A 10 -8.15 -8.71 18.61
C GLY A 10 -8.64 -7.29 18.94
N LEU A 11 -8.63 -6.93 20.23
CA LEU A 11 -9.02 -5.61 20.73
C LEU A 11 -7.90 -4.57 20.55
N GLU A 12 -6.63 -4.92 20.82
CA GLU A 12 -5.48 -4.04 20.54
C GLU A 12 -5.24 -3.85 19.04
N SER A 13 -5.42 -4.91 18.23
CA SER A 13 -5.31 -4.84 16.76
C SER A 13 -6.31 -3.86 16.17
N SER A 14 -7.57 -3.91 16.59
CA SER A 14 -8.63 -3.07 16.03
C SER A 14 -8.36 -1.58 16.27
N GLY A 15 -8.01 -1.20 17.51
CA GLY A 15 -7.67 0.18 17.85
C GLY A 15 -6.47 0.72 17.05
N MET A 16 -5.43 -0.10 16.87
CA MET A 16 -4.27 0.26 16.06
C MET A 16 -4.61 0.50 14.58
N GLN A 17 -5.53 -0.27 13.99
CA GLN A 17 -5.96 -0.04 12.60
C GLN A 17 -6.76 1.27 12.46
N TRP A 18 -7.63 1.60 13.41
CA TRP A 18 -8.37 2.87 13.40
C TRP A 18 -7.45 4.07 13.60
N LEU A 19 -6.47 3.97 14.51
CA LEU A 19 -5.45 5.01 14.69
C LEU A 19 -4.61 5.20 13.42
N LYS A 20 -4.14 4.11 12.80
CA LYS A 20 -3.41 4.19 11.52
C LYS A 20 -4.24 4.86 10.43
N ARG A 21 -5.54 4.54 10.33
CA ARG A 21 -6.46 5.19 9.38
C ARG A 21 -6.66 6.66 9.70
N ALA A 22 -6.84 7.01 10.97
CA ALA A 22 -7.00 8.40 11.40
C ALA A 22 -5.75 9.23 11.08
N VAL A 23 -4.56 8.72 11.41
CA VAL A 23 -3.28 9.36 11.08
C VAL A 23 -3.14 9.52 9.56
N LEU A 24 -3.48 8.50 8.78
CA LEU A 24 -3.44 8.56 7.33
C LEU A 24 -4.41 9.61 6.77
N ILE A 25 -5.63 9.70 7.31
CA ILE A 25 -6.60 10.74 6.92
C ILE A 25 -6.06 12.14 7.25
N VAL A 26 -5.48 12.32 8.45
CA VAL A 26 -4.87 13.61 8.83
C VAL A 26 -3.72 13.98 7.89
N ILE A 27 -2.84 13.04 7.54
CA ILE A 27 -1.76 13.27 6.58
C ILE A 27 -2.34 13.66 5.22
N LEU A 28 -3.36 12.94 4.72
CA LEU A 28 -4.01 13.27 3.45
C LEU A 28 -4.65 14.66 3.48
N LEU A 29 -5.28 15.05 4.58
CA LEU A 29 -5.83 16.40 4.75
C LEU A 29 -4.74 17.47 4.74
N LEU A 30 -3.62 17.24 5.43
CA LEU A 30 -2.48 18.17 5.43
C LEU A 30 -1.90 18.32 4.02
N VAL A 31 -1.74 17.22 3.28
CA VAL A 31 -1.29 17.24 1.89
C VAL A 31 -2.27 17.99 1.00
N ALA A 32 -3.59 17.78 1.19
CA ALA A 32 -4.62 18.49 0.44
C ALA A 32 -4.57 20.00 0.71
N LEU A 33 -4.49 20.41 1.98
CA LEU A 33 -4.35 21.82 2.36
C LEU A 33 -3.08 22.45 1.79
N ALA A 34 -1.94 21.77 1.90
CA ALA A 34 -0.68 22.24 1.32
C ALA A 34 -0.76 22.39 -0.20
N THR A 35 -1.46 21.46 -0.88
CA THR A 35 -1.67 21.53 -2.33
C THR A 35 -2.56 22.71 -2.72
N LEU A 36 -3.61 22.98 -1.94
CA LEU A 36 -4.49 24.12 -2.16
C LEU A 36 -3.75 25.45 -1.95
N ASP A 37 -3.02 25.58 -0.85
CA ASP A 37 -2.21 26.76 -0.55
C ASP A 37 -1.16 27.01 -1.65
N PHE A 38 -0.48 25.94 -2.07
CA PHE A 38 0.45 25.97 -3.19
C PHE A 38 -0.22 26.43 -4.50
N MET A 39 -1.44 25.95 -4.80
CA MET A 39 -2.20 26.39 -5.97
C MET A 39 -2.56 27.87 -5.91
N LEU A 40 -2.98 28.35 -4.74
CA LEU A 40 -3.39 29.74 -4.54
C LEU A 40 -2.21 30.71 -4.62
N GLU A 41 -1.07 30.36 -4.07
CA GLU A 41 0.13 31.20 -4.12
C GLU A 41 0.76 31.21 -5.52
N ASN A 42 0.65 30.10 -6.25
CA ASN A 42 1.26 29.92 -7.57
C ASN A 42 0.21 29.96 -8.70
N GLN A 43 -0.65 30.98 -8.69
CA GLN A 43 -1.64 31.26 -9.76
C GLN A 43 -1.01 31.87 -11.03
N GLN A 44 0.28 32.20 -10.98
CA GLN A 44 1.01 32.79 -12.10
C GLN A 44 1.04 31.82 -13.28
N GLY A 45 0.60 32.31 -14.45
CA GLY A 45 0.71 31.58 -15.71
C GLY A 45 2.16 31.47 -16.13
N ILE A 46 2.63 30.26 -16.42
CA ILE A 46 3.97 30.00 -16.93
C ILE A 46 3.86 29.16 -18.20
N GLN A 47 4.63 29.53 -19.22
CA GLN A 47 4.84 28.72 -20.40
C GLN A 47 6.11 27.89 -20.21
N LEU A 48 5.99 26.57 -20.36
CA LEU A 48 7.11 25.65 -20.30
C LEU A 48 7.68 25.44 -21.70
N GLN A 49 8.96 25.71 -21.86
CA GLN A 49 9.71 25.45 -23.09
C GLN A 49 10.31 24.04 -23.02
N PHE A 50 9.90 23.16 -23.94
CA PHE A 50 10.41 21.81 -24.10
C PHE A 50 11.11 21.67 -25.45
N LEU A 51 12.42 21.93 -25.50
CA LEU A 51 13.18 21.99 -26.76
C LEU A 51 12.49 22.98 -27.74
N GLU A 52 11.95 22.47 -28.85
CA GLU A 52 11.20 23.24 -29.86
C GLU A 52 9.70 23.33 -29.58
N LEU A 53 9.19 22.59 -28.60
CA LEU A 53 7.78 22.58 -28.21
C LEU A 53 7.53 23.56 -27.06
N GLN A 54 6.41 24.29 -27.13
CA GLN A 54 5.95 25.17 -26.07
C GLN A 54 4.64 24.64 -25.51
N SER A 55 4.53 24.64 -24.18
CA SER A 55 3.25 24.36 -23.53
C SER A 55 2.32 25.57 -23.64
N PRO A 56 1.00 25.37 -23.53
CA PRO A 56 0.07 26.46 -23.25
C PRO A 56 0.47 27.20 -21.97
N GLU A 57 0.06 28.46 -21.81
CA GLU A 57 0.25 29.19 -20.57
C GLU A 57 -0.75 28.68 -19.53
N LEU A 58 -0.27 27.94 -18.54
CA LEU A 58 -1.07 27.44 -17.44
C LEU A 58 -0.42 27.83 -16.10
N PRO A 59 -1.20 27.90 -15.01
CA PRO A 59 -0.64 28.11 -13.69
C PRO A 59 0.43 27.06 -13.38
N LEU A 60 1.57 27.48 -12.83
CA LEU A 60 2.66 26.58 -12.43
C LEU A 60 2.16 25.42 -11.57
N SER A 61 1.23 25.74 -10.68
CA SER A 61 0.62 24.78 -9.77
C SER A 61 -0.09 23.62 -10.48
N LEU A 62 -0.69 23.87 -11.64
CA LEU A 62 -1.42 22.88 -12.42
C LEU A 62 -0.47 21.82 -12.99
N TYR A 63 0.70 22.23 -13.49
CA TYR A 63 1.74 21.29 -13.96
C TYR A 63 2.22 20.38 -12.85
N ILE A 64 2.48 20.95 -11.66
CA ILE A 64 3.00 20.20 -10.52
C ILE A 64 1.94 19.22 -9.99
N VAL A 65 0.67 19.63 -9.92
CA VAL A 65 -0.43 18.74 -9.50
C VAL A 65 -0.60 17.58 -10.48
N ILE A 66 -0.56 17.84 -11.79
CA ILE A 66 -0.63 16.77 -12.80
C ILE A 66 0.54 15.79 -12.64
N ALA A 67 1.76 16.31 -12.51
CA ALA A 67 2.95 15.48 -12.29
C ALA A 67 2.83 14.63 -11.01
N PHE A 68 2.31 15.23 -9.93
CA PHE A 68 2.08 14.54 -8.67
C PHE A 68 1.05 13.42 -8.80
N ILE A 69 -0.06 13.67 -9.50
CA ILE A 69 -1.10 12.65 -9.74
C ILE A 69 -0.52 11.50 -10.57
N LEU A 70 0.17 11.80 -11.67
CA LEU A 70 0.77 10.78 -12.54
C LEU A 70 1.82 9.96 -11.79
N GLY A 71 2.70 10.62 -11.04
CA GLY A 71 3.70 9.96 -10.20
C GLY A 71 3.06 9.08 -9.11
N SER A 72 1.98 9.55 -8.48
CA SER A 72 1.25 8.79 -7.46
C SER A 72 0.58 7.55 -8.06
N LEU A 73 -0.08 7.68 -9.21
CA LEU A 73 -0.70 6.55 -9.92
C LEU A 73 0.35 5.51 -10.31
N LEU A 74 1.50 5.93 -10.82
CA LEU A 74 2.63 5.04 -11.12
C LEU A 74 3.15 4.36 -9.86
N GLY A 75 3.33 5.08 -8.76
CA GLY A 75 3.77 4.53 -7.48
C GLY A 75 2.82 3.47 -6.94
N VAL A 76 1.50 3.74 -6.95
CA VAL A 76 0.47 2.78 -6.55
C VAL A 76 0.48 1.55 -7.47
N PHE A 77 0.59 1.75 -8.78
CA PHE A 77 0.64 0.67 -9.75
C PHE A 77 1.84 -0.25 -9.53
N VAL A 78 3.03 0.32 -9.35
CA VAL A 78 4.25 -0.45 -9.05
C VAL A 78 4.12 -1.19 -7.71
N GLY A 79 3.64 -0.51 -6.66
CA GLY A 79 3.40 -1.13 -5.36
C GLY A 79 2.41 -2.28 -5.41
N TRP A 80 1.34 -2.14 -6.20
CA TRP A 80 0.36 -3.19 -6.45
C TRP A 80 0.98 -4.40 -7.16
N LEU A 81 1.79 -4.18 -8.20
CA LEU A 81 2.51 -5.26 -8.91
C LEU A 81 3.47 -6.02 -8.00
N ILE A 82 4.23 -5.33 -7.15
CA ILE A 82 5.15 -5.97 -6.20
C ILE A 82 4.37 -6.80 -5.18
N THR A 83 3.33 -6.20 -4.58
CA THR A 83 2.54 -6.85 -3.53
C THR A 83 1.80 -8.08 -4.05
N THR A 84 1.23 -8.02 -5.25
CA THR A 84 0.55 -9.17 -5.88
C THR A 84 1.53 -10.31 -6.13
N ARG A 85 2.72 -10.03 -6.67
CA ARG A 85 3.76 -11.06 -6.84
C ARG A 85 4.19 -11.70 -5.52
N LEU A 86 4.37 -10.90 -4.47
CA LEU A 86 4.72 -11.42 -3.14
C LEU A 86 3.60 -12.29 -2.56
N ARG A 87 2.33 -11.88 -2.69
CA ARG A 87 1.17 -12.68 -2.25
C ARG A 87 1.06 -14.00 -2.99
N LEU A 88 1.32 -14.03 -4.30
CA LEU A 88 1.33 -15.26 -5.08
C LEU A 88 2.43 -16.22 -4.59
N LYS A 89 3.65 -15.72 -4.37
CA LYS A 89 4.75 -16.53 -3.80
C LYS A 89 4.41 -17.09 -2.42
N LEU A 90 3.82 -16.26 -1.55
CA LEU A 90 3.36 -16.70 -0.23
C LEU A 90 2.27 -17.78 -0.32
N MET A 91 1.32 -17.64 -1.24
CA MET A 91 0.27 -18.64 -1.45
C MET A 91 0.86 -19.98 -1.89
N VAL A 92 1.78 -19.97 -2.85
CA VAL A 92 2.46 -21.20 -3.32
C VAL A 92 3.26 -21.86 -2.19
N GLN A 93 4.07 -21.09 -1.45
CA GLN A 93 4.84 -21.64 -0.33
C GLN A 93 3.94 -22.19 0.79
N SER A 94 2.81 -21.54 1.08
CA SER A 94 1.86 -22.03 2.10
C SER A 94 1.28 -23.40 1.73
N ASN A 95 1.08 -23.67 0.43
CA ASN A 95 0.60 -24.96 -0.04
C ASN A 95 1.65 -26.07 0.16
N GLU A 96 2.93 -25.78 -0.04
CA GLU A 96 4.03 -26.73 0.22
C GLU A 96 4.15 -27.06 1.71
N LEU A 97 4.10 -26.05 2.59
CA LEU A 97 4.10 -26.25 4.04
C LEU A 97 2.93 -27.12 4.49
N ASN A 98 1.74 -26.89 3.92
CA ASN A 98 0.57 -27.72 4.19
C ASN A 98 0.76 -29.17 3.72
N ARG A 99 1.53 -29.40 2.64
CA ARG A 99 1.85 -30.74 2.15
C ARG A 99 2.80 -31.47 3.08
N TYR A 100 3.92 -30.85 3.46
CA TYR A 100 4.85 -31.43 4.44
C TYR A 100 4.18 -31.69 5.79
N ARG A 101 3.29 -30.80 6.22
CA ARG A 101 2.47 -31.02 7.42
C ARG A 101 1.60 -32.27 7.32
N LYS A 102 0.96 -32.51 6.17
CA LYS A 102 0.16 -33.73 5.92
C LYS A 102 1.01 -34.99 5.88
N GLU A 103 2.22 -34.92 5.29
CA GLU A 103 3.16 -36.04 5.24
C GLU A 103 3.60 -36.47 6.66
N VAL A 104 3.97 -35.52 7.51
CA VAL A 104 4.31 -35.80 8.92
C VAL A 104 3.14 -36.42 9.68
N ASP A 105 1.92 -35.93 9.48
CA ASP A 105 0.73 -36.43 10.17
C ASP A 105 0.38 -37.86 9.74
N LYS A 106 0.57 -38.17 8.46
CA LYS A 106 0.43 -39.52 7.92
C LYS A 106 1.45 -40.48 8.52
N LEU A 107 2.72 -40.07 8.65
CA LEU A 107 3.77 -40.91 9.24
C LEU A 107 3.55 -41.16 10.73
N ARG A 108 2.98 -40.18 11.46
CA ARG A 108 2.63 -40.33 12.88
C ARG A 108 1.48 -41.30 13.14
N THR A 109 0.54 -41.37 12.21
CA THR A 109 -0.67 -42.19 12.34
C THR A 109 -0.52 -43.57 11.69
N GLN A 110 0.61 -43.84 11.02
CA GLN A 110 0.93 -45.17 10.54
C GLN A 110 1.30 -46.07 11.72
N PRO A 111 0.58 -47.19 11.94
CA PRO A 111 0.99 -48.17 12.94
C PRO A 111 2.35 -48.74 12.55
N ILE A 112 3.25 -48.86 13.54
CA ILE A 112 4.56 -49.49 13.37
C ILE A 112 4.32 -50.88 12.80
N LYS A 113 4.85 -51.12 11.61
CA LYS A 113 4.70 -52.39 10.92
C LYS A 113 5.75 -53.33 11.50
N ASP A 114 5.33 -54.16 12.45
CA ASP A 114 6.09 -55.32 12.93
C ASP A 114 6.22 -56.39 11.81
#